data_AF-A0A9E2QZ97-F1
#
_entry.id   AF-A0A9E2QZ97-F1
#
_cell.length_a   1.000
_cell.length_b   1.000
_cell.length_c   1.000
_cell.angle_alpha   90.00
_cell.angle_beta   90.00
_cell.angle_gamma   90.00
#
_symmetry.space_group_name_H-M   'P 1'
#
loop_
_entity.id
_entity.type
_entity.pdbx_description
1 polymer ?
#
loop_
_entity_poly.entity_id
_entity_poly.type
_entity_poly.pdbx_seq_one_letter_code
_entity_poly.pdbx_strand_id
1 'polypeptide(L)'
;MTADTTPPRPSVIYTQSNAPATSALDDLPLRGSVSQYGITWTFAQPARVGQFINGDWYVVGPVTITALEPRPLYGSEIPAGELDHMDLERPEAQRVRNGFMLNPPAQMKVAYDSGVRNWFDPALIQKLPVAMKPGDSLVSTISMPKGLVLHAQLRNKIERGVDDSSPIRTAAVLTCVAAPQPSDAFRPGFCDRAQKIYLARHLQRDRLPALAAPPSIPRIAQYVRFTQRPWVGTCFFGFEEPVENMPQYGLEYGRVVGISALLLCTDLKPEQKEPLLVNLVQVGIDLGGMVRAGHPGWTGFGGHGSGRKLPIVFAGLLLGDDQLARINESFPKVSFGEDEQTAYGPGWTGAKVVFAGHSGIDTATGAGRSRGNGWGPYEHQPPSQWKAGQNTSESYRRCCTSVGWVAQALALRLLHAEAAWHHDPFFDYVDRWMFEADAAFVKTIKAETGRDHDHDWSRQGQAWDTFVNVMWAKYRSTLAAPTNGWQQPHDDSYYRNAIALMERQR
;
A
#
# COMPACT_ATOMS: atom_id res chain seq x y z
N MET A 1 9.58 -6.89 21.85
CA MET A 1 10.04 -5.81 20.94
C MET A 1 11.38 -5.31 21.44
N THR A 2 12.49 -5.78 20.88
CA THR A 2 13.74 -5.01 20.98
C THR A 2 13.59 -3.86 19.99
N ALA A 3 13.39 -2.65 20.52
CA ALA A 3 13.50 -1.44 19.72
C ALA A 3 14.86 -1.49 19.02
N ASP A 4 14.89 -1.23 17.71
CA ASP A 4 16.14 -0.99 17.01
C ASP A 4 16.82 0.20 17.71
N THR A 5 17.89 -0.08 18.44
CA THR A 5 18.59 0.89 19.31
C THR A 5 19.51 1.80 18.52
N THR A 6 19.46 1.76 17.19
CA THR A 6 20.23 2.66 16.34
C THR A 6 19.69 4.10 16.54
N PRO A 7 20.49 5.04 17.06
CA PRO A 7 20.05 6.42 17.22
C PRO A 7 19.61 6.99 15.87
N PRO A 8 18.52 7.78 15.81
CA PRO A 8 18.05 8.37 14.56
C PRO A 8 19.19 9.21 13.97
N ARG A 9 19.66 8.83 12.78
CA ARG A 9 20.61 9.65 12.03
C ARG A 9 19.96 11.02 11.80
N PRO A 10 20.68 12.14 11.98
CA PRO A 10 20.18 13.44 11.58
C PRO A 10 19.75 13.36 10.12
N SER A 11 18.48 13.66 9.84
CA SER A 11 17.94 13.65 8.48
C SER A 11 18.53 14.83 7.70
N VAL A 12 19.58 14.56 6.92
CA VAL A 12 20.11 15.54 5.98
C VAL A 12 19.08 15.75 4.88
N ILE A 13 18.58 16.97 4.74
CA ILE A 13 17.71 17.35 3.63
C ILE A 13 18.59 17.72 2.45
N TYR A 14 18.57 16.87 1.43
CA TYR A 14 19.29 17.12 0.19
C TYR A 14 18.47 17.98 -0.77
N THR A 15 19.16 18.93 -1.39
CA THR A 15 18.69 19.93 -2.37
C THR A 15 19.75 20.04 -3.46
N GLN A 16 19.44 20.74 -4.55
CA GLN A 16 20.43 20.97 -5.61
C GLN A 16 21.67 21.74 -5.10
N SER A 17 21.52 22.63 -4.11
CA SER A 17 22.63 23.45 -3.60
C SER A 17 23.58 22.72 -2.65
N ASN A 18 23.15 21.61 -2.05
CA ASN A 18 23.97 20.75 -1.18
C ASN A 18 24.02 19.31 -1.69
N ALA A 19 23.96 19.13 -3.02
CA ALA A 19 23.99 17.83 -3.67
C ALA A 19 25.26 17.05 -3.28
N PRO A 20 25.15 15.84 -2.69
CA PRO A 20 26.31 15.04 -2.35
C PRO A 20 26.99 14.53 -3.62
N ALA A 21 28.32 14.54 -3.60
CA ALA A 21 29.10 13.80 -4.59
C ALA A 21 28.85 12.29 -4.45
N THR A 22 28.91 11.58 -5.56
CA THR A 22 28.92 10.11 -5.53
C THR A 22 30.31 9.66 -5.10
N SER A 23 30.40 8.84 -4.04
CA SER A 23 31.67 8.25 -3.60
C SER A 23 32.34 7.46 -4.71
N ALA A 24 33.66 7.51 -4.80
CA ALA A 24 34.39 6.62 -5.70
C ALA A 24 34.21 5.17 -5.23
N LEU A 25 34.36 4.20 -6.15
CA LEU A 25 34.20 2.79 -5.84
C LEU A 25 35.12 2.34 -4.69
N ASP A 26 36.36 2.82 -4.68
CA ASP A 26 37.35 2.44 -3.69
C ASP A 26 37.15 3.05 -2.31
N ASP A 27 36.34 4.11 -2.23
CA ASP A 27 35.96 4.76 -0.96
C ASP A 27 34.81 4.03 -0.27
N LEU A 28 34.03 3.22 -1.01
CA LEU A 28 32.97 2.42 -0.41
C LEU A 28 33.56 1.33 0.50
N PRO A 29 32.99 1.08 1.68
CA PRO A 29 33.48 0.03 2.55
C PRO A 29 33.41 -1.34 1.85
N LEU A 30 34.50 -2.10 1.94
CA LEU A 30 34.56 -3.48 1.50
C LEU A 30 34.11 -4.38 2.66
N ARG A 31 33.01 -5.11 2.51
CA ARG A 31 32.44 -5.94 3.58
C ARG A 31 32.18 -7.36 3.12
N GLY A 32 32.38 -8.34 4.00
CA GLY A 32 32.00 -9.74 3.76
C GLY A 32 30.51 -10.03 3.97
N SER A 33 29.79 -9.13 4.64
CA SER A 33 28.35 -9.23 4.86
C SER A 33 27.74 -7.86 5.18
N VAL A 34 26.41 -7.77 5.02
CA VAL A 34 25.59 -6.63 5.49
C VAL A 34 24.34 -7.16 6.18
N SER A 35 23.82 -6.40 7.15
CA SER A 35 22.63 -6.76 7.91
C SER A 35 21.60 -5.65 7.91
N GLN A 36 20.32 -6.02 7.82
CA GLN A 36 19.19 -5.10 7.86
C GLN A 36 17.94 -5.81 8.40
N TYR A 37 17.27 -5.18 9.38
CA TYR A 37 16.02 -5.69 9.98
C TYR A 37 16.08 -7.15 10.48
N GLY A 38 17.24 -7.56 11.00
CA GLY A 38 17.47 -8.93 11.48
C GLY A 38 17.84 -9.95 10.38
N ILE A 39 17.94 -9.51 9.13
CA ILE A 39 18.40 -10.34 8.01
C ILE A 39 19.85 -9.98 7.70
N THR A 40 20.73 -10.98 7.61
CA THR A 40 22.13 -10.80 7.19
C THR A 40 22.39 -11.55 5.90
N TRP A 41 22.98 -10.86 4.92
CA TRP A 41 23.49 -11.46 3.68
C TRP A 41 25.01 -11.59 3.77
N THR A 42 25.52 -12.80 3.63
CA THR A 42 26.96 -13.08 3.59
C THR A 42 27.40 -13.34 2.15
N PHE A 43 28.46 -12.66 1.74
CA PHE A 43 28.98 -12.73 0.38
C PHE A 43 30.09 -13.78 0.28
N ALA A 44 30.20 -14.42 -0.89
CA ALA A 44 31.29 -15.37 -1.19
C ALA A 44 32.68 -14.72 -1.09
N GLN A 45 32.76 -13.44 -1.46
CA GLN A 45 33.93 -12.58 -1.34
C GLN A 45 33.47 -11.20 -0.86
N PRO A 46 34.30 -10.44 -0.12
CA PRO A 46 33.95 -9.09 0.28
C PRO A 46 33.54 -8.22 -0.92
N ALA A 47 32.42 -7.51 -0.79
CA ALA A 47 31.86 -6.63 -1.82
C ALA A 47 31.90 -5.17 -1.37
N ARG A 48 32.00 -4.24 -2.33
CA ARG A 48 31.84 -2.80 -2.06
C ARG A 48 30.36 -2.53 -1.82
N VAL A 49 30.03 -1.91 -0.70
CA VAL A 49 28.65 -1.69 -0.29
C VAL A 49 28.37 -0.23 0.03
N GLY A 50 27.14 0.20 -0.20
CA GLY A 50 26.65 1.53 0.19
C GLY A 50 25.19 1.47 0.62
N GLN A 51 24.63 2.62 0.98
CA GLN A 51 23.22 2.73 1.38
C GLN A 51 22.51 3.78 0.55
N PHE A 52 21.25 3.52 0.23
CA PHE A 52 20.31 4.51 -0.30
C PHE A 52 19.87 5.48 0.79
N ILE A 53 19.18 6.56 0.43
CA ILE A 53 18.73 7.60 1.35
C ILE A 53 17.81 7.09 2.47
N ASN A 54 17.01 6.05 2.18
CA ASN A 54 16.15 5.40 3.18
C ASN A 54 16.91 4.40 4.08
N GLY A 55 18.20 4.18 3.85
CA GLY A 55 19.07 3.28 4.60
C GLY A 55 19.15 1.85 4.04
N ASP A 56 18.42 1.52 2.98
CA ASP A 56 18.50 0.20 2.34
C ASP A 56 19.90 -0.03 1.76
N TRP A 57 20.40 -1.26 1.88
CA TRP A 57 21.73 -1.62 1.37
C TRP A 57 21.75 -1.87 -0.14
N TYR A 58 22.85 -1.46 -0.76
CA TYR A 58 23.24 -1.96 -2.07
C TYR A 58 24.68 -2.51 -2.07
N VAL A 59 24.93 -3.42 -3.01
CA VAL A 59 26.27 -3.89 -3.38
C VAL A 59 26.61 -3.38 -4.79
N VAL A 60 27.89 -3.08 -5.04
CA VAL A 60 28.36 -2.64 -6.36
C VAL A 60 29.04 -3.79 -7.11
N GLY A 61 28.55 -4.07 -8.32
CA GLY A 61 29.03 -5.16 -9.16
C GLY A 61 28.47 -6.53 -8.77
N PRO A 62 28.77 -7.58 -9.57
CA PRO A 62 28.29 -8.94 -9.30
C PRO A 62 28.72 -9.44 -7.92
N VAL A 63 27.81 -10.11 -7.23
CA VAL A 63 28.08 -10.75 -5.93
C VAL A 63 27.41 -12.11 -5.87
N THR A 64 27.98 -13.03 -5.10
CA THR A 64 27.32 -14.30 -4.76
C THR A 64 26.99 -14.30 -3.28
N ILE A 65 25.72 -14.44 -2.93
CA ILE A 65 25.27 -14.65 -1.56
C ILE A 65 25.42 -16.14 -1.23
N THR A 66 26.20 -16.46 -0.20
CA THR A 66 26.49 -17.85 0.21
C THR A 66 25.77 -18.24 1.49
N ALA A 67 25.43 -17.28 2.34
CA ALA A 67 24.65 -17.52 3.55
C ALA A 67 23.66 -16.38 3.81
N LEU A 68 22.56 -16.76 4.46
CA LEU A 68 21.54 -15.86 5.01
C LEU A 68 21.37 -16.20 6.49
N GLU A 69 21.22 -15.19 7.33
CA GLU A 69 20.81 -15.34 8.73
C GLU A 69 19.53 -14.53 8.97
N PRO A 70 18.41 -15.14 9.40
CA PRO A 70 18.24 -16.58 9.61
C PRO A 70 18.31 -17.37 8.29
N ARG A 71 18.83 -18.60 8.37
CA ARG A 71 18.94 -19.47 7.18
C ARG A 71 17.56 -19.91 6.68
N PRO A 72 17.37 -20.02 5.36
CA PRO A 72 16.24 -20.73 4.80
C PRO A 72 16.21 -22.19 5.24
N LEU A 73 15.02 -22.72 5.52
CA LEU A 73 14.79 -24.13 5.84
C LEU A 73 13.86 -24.74 4.80
N TYR A 74 14.13 -25.98 4.38
CA TYR A 74 13.32 -26.67 3.37
C TYR A 74 12.84 -28.04 3.87
N GLY A 75 11.59 -28.38 3.56
CA GLY A 75 11.00 -29.69 3.88
C GLY A 75 11.23 -30.11 5.33
N SER A 76 11.88 -31.26 5.54
CA SER A 76 12.14 -31.84 6.85
C SER A 76 13.07 -31.02 7.75
N GLU A 77 13.73 -29.98 7.24
CA GLU A 77 14.52 -29.06 8.06
C GLU A 77 13.66 -28.12 8.92
N ILE A 78 12.39 -27.96 8.56
CA ILE A 78 11.44 -27.12 9.31
C ILE A 78 10.98 -27.92 10.53
N PRO A 79 11.18 -27.41 11.77
CA PRO A 79 10.75 -28.13 12.96
C PRO A 79 9.25 -28.43 12.91
N ALA A 80 8.87 -29.69 13.18
CA ALA A 80 7.46 -30.12 13.11
C ALA A 80 6.53 -29.27 14.00
N GLY A 81 7.04 -28.78 15.13
CA GLY A 81 6.30 -27.88 16.04
C GLY A 81 5.99 -26.51 15.44
N GLU A 82 6.72 -26.06 14.41
CA GLU A 82 6.57 -24.77 13.73
C GLU A 82 5.66 -24.85 12.49
N LEU A 83 5.11 -26.02 12.19
CA LEU A 83 4.16 -26.19 11.08
C LEU A 83 2.76 -25.74 11.51
N ASP A 84 2.13 -24.95 10.66
CA ASP A 84 0.72 -24.59 10.75
C ASP A 84 -0.13 -25.44 9.78
N HIS A 85 -1.44 -25.24 9.78
CA HIS A 85 -2.36 -26.03 8.95
C HIS A 85 -2.11 -25.84 7.45
N MET A 86 -1.72 -24.63 7.01
CA MET A 86 -1.42 -24.33 5.60
C MET A 86 -0.15 -25.05 5.13
N ASP A 87 0.83 -25.23 6.00
CA ASP A 87 2.01 -26.05 5.66
C ASP A 87 1.67 -27.54 5.54
N LEU A 88 0.79 -28.04 6.41
CA LEU A 88 0.43 -29.45 6.45
C LEU A 88 -0.36 -29.89 5.22
N GLU A 89 -1.09 -28.96 4.59
CA GLU A 89 -1.74 -29.16 3.28
C GLU A 89 -0.74 -29.33 2.12
N ARG A 90 0.54 -29.01 2.32
CA ARG A 90 1.56 -29.05 1.27
C ARG A 90 2.43 -30.30 1.37
N PRO A 91 2.84 -30.88 0.21
CA PRO A 91 3.90 -31.86 0.18
C PRO A 91 5.16 -31.36 0.87
N GLU A 92 5.83 -32.22 1.64
CA GLU A 92 7.01 -31.84 2.41
C GLU A 92 8.10 -31.18 1.54
N ALA A 93 8.33 -31.70 0.33
CA ALA A 93 9.29 -31.16 -0.62
C ALA A 93 9.01 -29.71 -1.08
N GLN A 94 7.80 -29.19 -0.83
CA GLN A 94 7.36 -27.85 -1.20
C GLN A 94 7.35 -26.87 -0.01
N ARG A 95 7.78 -27.31 1.18
CA ARG A 95 7.78 -26.46 2.37
C ARG A 95 9.04 -25.62 2.47
N VAL A 96 8.88 -24.35 2.86
CA VAL A 96 9.99 -23.39 2.99
C VAL A 96 9.73 -22.43 4.16
N ARG A 97 10.79 -22.08 4.89
CA ARG A 97 10.83 -21.01 5.89
C ARG A 97 12.00 -20.08 5.61
N ASN A 98 11.87 -18.82 6.04
CA ASN A 98 12.85 -17.75 5.83
C ASN A 98 13.29 -17.67 4.36
N GLY A 99 12.34 -17.87 3.46
CA GLY A 99 12.60 -17.90 2.03
C GLY A 99 12.98 -16.52 1.51
N PHE A 100 13.58 -16.53 0.33
CA PHE A 100 13.96 -15.33 -0.40
C PHE A 100 13.62 -15.52 -1.88
N MET A 101 13.54 -14.41 -2.60
CA MET A 101 13.33 -14.40 -4.04
C MET A 101 14.24 -13.36 -4.67
N LEU A 102 15.17 -13.82 -5.52
CA LEU A 102 15.86 -12.95 -6.46
C LEU A 102 14.86 -12.50 -7.52
N ASN A 103 14.72 -11.20 -7.70
CA ASN A 103 13.85 -10.57 -8.70
C ASN A 103 12.42 -11.11 -8.65
N PRO A 104 11.68 -10.93 -7.52
CA PRO A 104 10.33 -11.46 -7.40
C PRO A 104 9.43 -10.95 -8.55
N PRO A 105 8.50 -11.79 -9.04
CA PRO A 105 7.62 -11.41 -10.11
C PRO A 105 6.69 -10.28 -9.66
N ALA A 106 6.38 -9.36 -10.57
CA ALA A 106 5.37 -8.33 -10.34
C ALA A 106 3.96 -8.92 -10.52
N GLN A 107 3.65 -10.00 -9.80
CA GLN A 107 2.41 -10.77 -9.92
C GLN A 107 2.04 -11.32 -8.54
N MET A 108 0.78 -11.73 -8.38
CA MET A 108 0.27 -12.33 -7.14
C MET A 108 0.79 -13.77 -6.95
N LYS A 109 2.11 -13.91 -6.73
CA LYS A 109 2.82 -15.18 -6.50
C LYS A 109 4.09 -14.96 -5.67
N VAL A 110 4.30 -15.78 -4.64
CA VAL A 110 5.47 -15.72 -3.74
C VAL A 110 5.90 -17.11 -3.27
N ALA A 111 7.12 -17.24 -2.74
CA ALA A 111 7.61 -18.47 -2.09
C ALA A 111 8.50 -18.19 -0.88
N TYR A 112 8.18 -17.14 -0.12
CA TYR A 112 8.92 -16.77 1.09
C TYR A 112 8.66 -17.73 2.26
N ASP A 113 7.44 -18.25 2.34
CA ASP A 113 7.00 -19.08 3.46
C ASP A 113 5.87 -20.01 3.04
N SER A 114 5.96 -21.29 3.41
CA SER A 114 4.94 -22.28 3.05
C SER A 114 3.63 -22.21 3.85
N GLY A 115 3.47 -21.26 4.77
CA GLY A 115 2.20 -20.96 5.41
C GLY A 115 1.34 -19.96 4.61
N VAL A 116 1.85 -19.38 3.51
CA VAL A 116 1.15 -18.32 2.76
C VAL A 116 -0.07 -18.89 2.04
N ARG A 117 -1.28 -18.51 2.45
CA ARG A 117 -2.55 -19.13 2.01
C ARG A 117 -2.80 -19.14 0.49
N ASN A 118 -2.92 -17.98 -0.17
CA ASN A 118 -3.50 -17.90 -1.53
C ASN A 118 -2.49 -17.97 -2.69
N TRP A 119 -1.34 -17.31 -2.54
CA TRP A 119 -0.43 -17.02 -3.65
C TRP A 119 0.94 -17.67 -3.49
N PHE A 120 1.01 -18.76 -2.73
CA PHE A 120 2.24 -19.51 -2.68
C PHE A 120 2.43 -20.34 -3.96
N ASP A 121 3.55 -20.14 -4.63
CA ASP A 121 3.95 -20.92 -5.80
C ASP A 121 5.29 -21.64 -5.49
N PRO A 122 5.29 -22.96 -5.21
CA PRO A 122 6.50 -23.68 -4.83
C PRO A 122 7.58 -23.69 -5.92
N ALA A 123 7.22 -23.40 -7.19
CA ALA A 123 8.21 -23.29 -8.26
C ALA A 123 9.13 -22.05 -8.09
N LEU A 124 8.77 -21.11 -7.22
CA LEU A 124 9.56 -19.93 -6.91
C LEU A 124 10.52 -20.13 -5.72
N ILE A 125 10.55 -21.30 -5.08
CA ILE A 125 11.49 -21.61 -4.00
C ILE A 125 12.92 -21.58 -4.57
N GLN A 126 13.77 -20.73 -4.00
CA GLN A 126 15.18 -20.63 -4.36
C GLN A 126 16.08 -21.18 -3.26
N LYS A 127 17.31 -21.60 -3.60
CA LYS A 127 18.32 -22.11 -2.68
C LYS A 127 19.63 -21.35 -2.82
N LEU A 128 20.42 -21.30 -1.74
CA LEU A 128 21.77 -20.75 -1.77
C LEU A 128 22.76 -21.73 -2.41
N PRO A 129 23.87 -21.24 -3.01
CA PRO A 129 24.22 -19.82 -3.18
C PRO A 129 23.41 -19.14 -4.31
N VAL A 130 23.30 -17.82 -4.24
CA VAL A 130 22.59 -17.00 -5.23
C VAL A 130 23.54 -15.98 -5.83
N ALA A 131 23.73 -16.04 -7.14
CA ALA A 131 24.47 -15.00 -7.87
C ALA A 131 23.54 -13.83 -8.19
N MET A 132 23.96 -12.62 -7.84
CA MET A 132 23.34 -11.36 -8.20
C MET A 132 24.24 -10.63 -9.19
N LYS A 133 23.64 -10.01 -10.20
CA LYS A 133 24.30 -9.08 -11.13
C LYS A 133 23.68 -7.70 -11.02
N PRO A 134 24.37 -6.64 -11.48
CA PRO A 134 23.79 -5.30 -11.53
C PRO A 134 22.40 -5.28 -12.15
N GLY A 135 21.47 -4.65 -11.43
CA GLY A 135 20.05 -4.57 -11.74
C GLY A 135 19.18 -5.62 -11.04
N ASP A 136 19.78 -6.58 -10.32
CA ASP A 136 19.04 -7.53 -9.50
C ASP A 136 18.64 -6.94 -8.14
N SER A 137 17.50 -7.38 -7.62
CA SER A 137 17.04 -7.14 -6.26
C SER A 137 16.69 -8.45 -5.57
N LEU A 138 17.24 -8.68 -4.38
CA LEU A 138 16.98 -9.86 -3.57
C LEU A 138 16.06 -9.48 -2.41
N VAL A 139 14.84 -10.00 -2.40
CA VAL A 139 13.91 -9.86 -1.28
C VAL A 139 14.06 -11.07 -0.38
N SER A 140 14.50 -10.87 0.85
CA SER A 140 14.69 -11.92 1.85
C SER A 140 13.73 -11.71 3.02
N THR A 141 13.30 -12.79 3.66
CA THR A 141 12.29 -12.74 4.73
C THR A 141 12.71 -13.48 5.99
N ILE A 142 12.10 -13.10 7.11
CA ILE A 142 12.05 -13.91 8.32
C ILE A 142 10.62 -14.38 8.51
N SER A 143 10.44 -15.69 8.65
CA SER A 143 9.18 -16.32 8.97
C SER A 143 8.79 -16.02 10.42
N MET A 144 7.49 -15.84 10.67
CA MET A 144 6.95 -15.73 12.02
C MET A 144 7.00 -17.10 12.70
N PRO A 145 7.54 -17.22 13.92
CA PRO A 145 7.41 -18.44 14.73
C PRO A 145 5.96 -18.72 15.10
N LYS A 146 5.60 -19.99 15.31
CA LYS A 146 4.28 -20.37 15.80
C LYS A 146 4.05 -19.84 17.22
N GLY A 147 2.83 -19.35 17.49
CA GLY A 147 2.47 -18.76 18.78
C GLY A 147 2.97 -17.33 19.00
N LEU A 148 3.75 -16.76 18.08
CA LEU A 148 4.10 -15.34 18.15
C LEU A 148 2.92 -14.51 17.64
N VAL A 149 2.37 -13.66 18.52
CA VAL A 149 1.35 -12.67 18.17
C VAL A 149 2.02 -11.31 17.96
N LEU A 150 1.87 -10.76 16.76
CA LEU A 150 2.36 -9.43 16.41
C LEU A 150 1.20 -8.45 16.24
N HIS A 151 1.46 -7.19 16.62
CA HIS A 151 0.58 -6.08 16.30
C HIS A 151 1.08 -5.43 15.02
N ALA A 152 0.36 -5.63 13.92
CA ALA A 152 0.58 -4.89 12.70
C ALA A 152 0.26 -3.40 12.91
N GLN A 153 0.60 -2.58 11.92
CA GLN A 153 0.34 -1.15 11.96
C GLN A 153 -1.14 -0.87 12.24
N LEU A 154 -1.36 0.07 13.16
CA LEU A 154 -2.67 0.43 13.72
C LEU A 154 -3.28 -0.66 14.61
N ARG A 155 -4.07 -1.61 14.09
CA ARG A 155 -4.96 -2.42 14.94
C ARG A 155 -4.93 -3.93 14.74
N ASN A 156 -4.41 -4.46 13.64
CA ASN A 156 -4.51 -5.90 13.37
C ASN A 156 -3.53 -6.69 14.25
N LYS A 157 -4.03 -7.74 14.92
CA LYS A 157 -3.22 -8.76 15.56
C LYS A 157 -3.05 -9.90 14.58
N ILE A 158 -1.82 -10.37 14.40
CA ILE A 158 -1.47 -11.38 13.41
C ILE A 158 -0.71 -12.49 14.12
N GLU A 159 -1.12 -13.73 13.85
CA GLU A 159 -0.46 -14.93 14.34
C GLU A 159 -0.46 -15.97 13.24
N ARG A 160 0.68 -16.62 13.01
CA ARG A 160 0.82 -17.65 11.98
C ARG A 160 -0.24 -18.73 12.17
N GLY A 161 -0.93 -19.07 11.10
CA GLY A 161 -1.85 -20.22 11.09
C GLY A 161 -3.17 -19.98 11.81
N VAL A 162 -3.44 -18.73 12.24
CA VAL A 162 -4.70 -18.30 12.83
C VAL A 162 -5.44 -17.40 11.83
N ASP A 163 -6.68 -17.75 11.53
CA ASP A 163 -7.54 -17.04 10.57
C ASP A 163 -6.81 -16.74 9.25
N ASP A 164 -6.91 -15.49 8.79
CA ASP A 164 -6.38 -14.96 7.54
C ASP A 164 -5.06 -14.20 7.77
N SER A 165 -4.17 -14.77 8.58
CA SER A 165 -2.92 -14.13 9.02
C SER A 165 -1.73 -14.43 8.11
N SER A 166 -0.87 -13.43 7.89
CA SER A 166 0.44 -13.63 7.26
C SER A 166 1.35 -14.50 8.13
N PRO A 167 2.11 -15.44 7.53
CA PRO A 167 3.16 -16.19 8.21
C PRO A 167 4.52 -15.47 8.21
N ILE A 168 4.63 -14.29 7.61
CA ILE A 168 5.92 -13.60 7.40
C ILE A 168 6.05 -12.46 8.41
N ARG A 169 7.15 -12.45 9.16
CA ARG A 169 7.39 -11.45 10.20
C ARG A 169 7.98 -10.16 9.63
N THR A 170 9.04 -10.27 8.84
CA THR A 170 9.75 -9.11 8.26
C THR A 170 10.38 -9.46 6.92
N ALA A 171 10.56 -8.44 6.08
CA ALA A 171 11.34 -8.53 4.85
C ALA A 171 12.34 -7.38 4.73
N ALA A 172 13.42 -7.63 3.99
CA ALA A 172 14.40 -6.62 3.60
C ALA A 172 14.85 -6.84 2.15
N VAL A 173 15.34 -5.78 1.50
CA VAL A 173 15.78 -5.81 0.10
C VAL A 173 17.27 -5.51 0.03
N LEU A 174 18.03 -6.38 -0.62
CA LEU A 174 19.39 -6.10 -1.05
C LEU A 174 19.39 -5.81 -2.56
N THR A 175 19.96 -4.67 -2.97
CA THR A 175 20.02 -4.27 -4.39
C THR A 175 21.44 -4.42 -4.93
N CYS A 176 21.60 -4.97 -6.14
CA CYS A 176 22.88 -4.99 -6.83
C CYS A 176 22.91 -3.90 -7.90
N VAL A 177 23.87 -2.98 -7.81
CA VAL A 177 24.00 -1.83 -8.73
C VAL A 177 25.30 -1.89 -9.52
N ALA A 178 25.34 -1.25 -10.70
CA ALA A 178 26.51 -1.26 -11.57
C ALA A 178 27.64 -0.34 -11.08
N ALA A 179 27.28 0.73 -10.36
CA ALA A 179 28.20 1.75 -9.87
C ALA A 179 27.73 2.29 -8.50
N PRO A 180 28.63 2.91 -7.71
CA PRO A 180 28.25 3.61 -6.49
C PRO A 180 27.10 4.60 -6.73
N GLN A 181 26.22 4.73 -5.74
CA GLN A 181 25.11 5.68 -5.77
C GLN A 181 25.37 6.82 -4.77
N PRO A 182 24.99 8.07 -5.09
CA PRO A 182 25.09 9.18 -4.13
C PRO A 182 24.20 8.91 -2.91
N SER A 183 24.55 9.50 -1.75
CA SER A 183 23.87 9.25 -0.47
C SER A 183 22.41 9.70 -0.42
N ASP A 184 21.96 10.46 -1.41
CA ASP A 184 20.59 10.92 -1.57
C ASP A 184 19.79 10.13 -2.63
N ALA A 185 20.35 9.05 -3.17
CA ALA A 185 19.66 8.18 -4.11
C ALA A 185 18.60 7.33 -3.42
N PHE A 186 17.42 7.22 -4.02
CA PHE A 186 16.40 6.25 -3.65
C PHE A 186 16.76 4.86 -4.17
N ARG A 187 16.31 3.82 -3.45
CA ARG A 187 16.40 2.45 -3.95
C ARG A 187 15.47 2.30 -5.17
N PRO A 188 15.90 1.66 -6.27
CA PRO A 188 14.98 1.26 -7.33
C PRO A 188 13.87 0.34 -6.82
N GLY A 189 12.70 0.36 -7.45
CA GLY A 189 11.64 -0.59 -7.12
C GLY A 189 12.15 -2.04 -7.26
N PHE A 190 11.91 -2.91 -6.27
CA PHE A 190 12.50 -4.26 -6.28
C PHE A 190 11.91 -5.19 -7.37
N CYS A 191 10.75 -4.82 -7.92
CA CYS A 191 10.18 -5.43 -9.13
C CYS A 191 10.53 -4.66 -10.43
N ASP A 192 11.07 -3.44 -10.33
CA ASP A 192 11.41 -2.63 -11.51
C ASP A 192 12.69 -3.18 -12.17
N ARG A 193 12.56 -3.64 -13.42
CA ARG A 193 13.69 -4.17 -14.19
C ARG A 193 14.47 -3.09 -14.94
N ALA A 194 13.92 -1.89 -15.08
CA ALA A 194 14.66 -0.74 -15.59
C ALA A 194 15.58 -0.12 -14.53
N GLN A 195 15.35 -0.46 -13.24
CA GLN A 195 16.18 -0.04 -12.10
C GLN A 195 16.39 1.47 -12.04
N LYS A 196 15.29 2.23 -12.25
CA LYS A 196 15.35 3.68 -12.27
C LYS A 196 15.76 4.25 -10.91
N ILE A 197 16.84 5.03 -10.90
CA ILE A 197 17.33 5.74 -9.72
C ILE A 197 16.73 7.15 -9.69
N TYR A 198 16.17 7.52 -8.54
CA TYR A 198 15.75 8.87 -8.23
C TYR A 198 16.66 9.50 -7.18
N LEU A 199 16.68 10.82 -7.10
CA LEU A 199 17.56 11.57 -6.21
C LEU A 199 16.73 12.52 -5.34
N ALA A 200 16.90 12.48 -4.03
CA ALA A 200 16.11 13.28 -3.10
C ALA A 200 16.37 14.78 -3.22
N ARG A 201 17.53 15.19 -3.74
CA ARG A 201 17.79 16.59 -4.12
C ARG A 201 16.84 17.17 -5.17
N HIS A 202 16.12 16.31 -5.91
CA HIS A 202 15.16 16.71 -6.93
C HIS A 202 13.71 16.66 -6.46
N LEU A 203 13.44 16.28 -5.20
CA LEU A 203 12.07 16.30 -4.70
C LEU A 203 11.51 17.73 -4.67
N GLN A 204 10.35 17.91 -5.29
CA GLN A 204 9.57 19.16 -5.35
C GLN A 204 8.84 19.39 -4.02
N ARG A 205 9.60 19.56 -2.93
CA ARG A 205 9.08 19.72 -1.54
C ARG A 205 8.20 20.96 -1.37
N ASP A 206 8.39 21.96 -2.22
CA ASP A 206 7.58 23.17 -2.32
C ASP A 206 6.11 22.91 -2.70
N ARG A 207 5.81 21.74 -3.28
CA ARG A 207 4.43 21.28 -3.47
C ARG A 207 3.71 20.93 -2.18
N LEU A 208 4.44 20.60 -1.10
CA LEU A 208 3.84 20.25 0.18
C LEU A 208 3.41 21.55 0.89
N PRO A 209 2.12 21.72 1.23
CA PRO A 209 1.71 22.87 2.00
C PRO A 209 2.25 22.81 3.44
N ALA A 210 2.19 23.95 4.13
CA ALA A 210 2.58 24.11 5.53
C ALA A 210 1.35 24.49 6.38
N LEU A 211 0.38 23.58 6.48
CA LEU A 211 -0.85 23.82 7.21
C LEU A 211 -0.63 23.73 8.72
N ALA A 212 -1.25 24.61 9.49
CA ALA A 212 -1.15 24.59 10.95
C ALA A 212 -1.59 23.24 11.52
N ALA A 213 -0.67 22.53 12.18
CA ALA A 213 -0.92 21.25 12.84
C ALA A 213 -1.94 21.42 13.99
N PRO A 214 -3.00 20.60 14.05
CA PRO A 214 -3.95 20.61 15.17
C PRO A 214 -3.35 19.91 16.41
N PRO A 215 -3.88 20.14 17.62
CA PRO A 215 -3.45 19.43 18.83
C PRO A 215 -3.61 17.90 18.75
N SER A 216 -4.50 17.41 17.90
CA SER A 216 -4.74 15.98 17.67
C SER A 216 -3.71 15.31 16.74
N ILE A 217 -2.67 16.04 16.28
CA ILE A 217 -1.64 15.50 15.39
C ILE A 217 -0.99 14.23 15.96
N PRO A 218 -0.92 13.13 15.19
CA PRO A 218 -0.29 11.91 15.67
C PRO A 218 1.23 12.04 15.71
N ARG A 219 1.89 11.16 16.47
CA ARG A 219 3.35 11.15 16.58
C ARG A 219 3.97 10.75 15.25
N ILE A 220 4.62 11.69 14.57
CA ILE A 220 5.24 11.45 13.26
C ILE A 220 6.22 10.27 13.26
N ALA A 221 6.97 10.06 14.36
CA ALA A 221 7.89 8.94 14.52
C ALA A 221 7.20 7.56 14.38
N GLN A 222 5.93 7.45 14.74
CA GLN A 222 5.15 6.22 14.54
C GLN A 222 4.95 5.95 13.04
N TYR A 223 4.63 6.97 12.26
CA TYR A 223 4.42 6.86 10.82
C TYR A 223 5.73 6.69 10.05
N VAL A 224 6.83 7.28 10.54
CA VAL A 224 8.18 6.95 10.06
C VAL A 224 8.44 5.45 10.23
N ARG A 225 8.16 4.88 11.41
CA ARG A 225 8.34 3.43 11.64
C ARG A 225 7.44 2.58 10.75
N PHE A 226 6.20 3.01 10.51
CA PHE A 226 5.22 2.28 9.69
C PHE A 226 5.61 2.20 8.21
N THR A 227 6.41 3.15 7.73
CA THR A 227 6.83 3.25 6.33
C THR A 227 8.32 2.91 6.12
N GLN A 228 9.07 2.70 7.20
CA GLN A 228 10.53 2.50 7.16
C GLN A 228 10.97 1.25 6.39
N ARG A 229 10.21 0.15 6.49
CA ARG A 229 10.58 -1.13 5.90
C ARG A 229 9.89 -1.30 4.55
N PRO A 230 10.47 -2.06 3.60
CA PRO A 230 9.90 -2.24 2.28
C PRO A 230 8.52 -2.90 2.35
N TRP A 231 7.57 -2.34 1.59
CA TRP A 231 6.22 -2.88 1.45
C TRP A 231 6.20 -3.90 0.32
N VAL A 232 6.13 -5.20 0.67
CA VAL A 232 6.08 -6.32 -0.28
C VAL A 232 4.64 -6.48 -0.82
N GLY A 233 4.21 -5.52 -1.62
CA GLY A 233 2.83 -5.40 -2.11
C GLY A 233 2.47 -6.20 -3.36
N THR A 234 3.21 -7.26 -3.70
CA THR A 234 3.00 -8.03 -4.95
C THR A 234 1.73 -8.87 -4.96
N CYS A 235 1.08 -9.09 -3.80
CA CYS A 235 -0.24 -9.68 -3.76
C CYS A 235 -1.26 -8.77 -3.06
N PHE A 236 -2.38 -9.31 -2.55
CA PHE A 236 -3.61 -8.52 -2.43
C PHE A 236 -4.33 -8.57 -1.07
N PHE A 237 -4.32 -9.70 -0.34
CA PHE A 237 -5.14 -9.89 0.86
C PHE A 237 -4.36 -9.72 2.18
N GLY A 238 -3.03 -9.58 2.13
CA GLY A 238 -2.21 -9.45 3.33
C GLY A 238 -1.67 -10.76 3.87
N PHE A 239 -1.89 -11.89 3.19
CA PHE A 239 -1.50 -13.24 3.69
C PHE A 239 -0.03 -13.57 3.45
N GLU A 240 0.66 -12.70 2.73
CA GLU A 240 2.05 -12.76 2.33
C GLU A 240 2.84 -11.53 2.77
N GLU A 241 2.14 -10.54 3.32
CA GLU A 241 2.72 -9.25 3.65
C GLU A 241 3.50 -9.37 4.96
N PRO A 242 4.76 -8.92 5.05
CA PRO A 242 5.52 -8.99 6.30
C PRO A 242 4.91 -8.11 7.39
N VAL A 243 4.50 -8.72 8.51
CA VAL A 243 3.70 -8.05 9.57
C VAL A 243 4.38 -6.84 10.20
N GLU A 244 5.70 -6.87 10.38
CA GLU A 244 6.45 -5.74 10.94
C GLU A 244 6.78 -4.65 9.90
N ASN A 245 6.50 -4.88 8.62
CA ASN A 245 6.82 -3.97 7.53
C ASN A 245 5.66 -3.06 7.15
N MET A 246 4.46 -3.62 7.03
CA MET A 246 3.33 -2.99 6.38
C MET A 246 1.99 -3.40 7.01
N PRO A 247 0.94 -2.54 6.90
CA PRO A 247 -0.40 -2.89 7.34
C PRO A 247 -0.87 -4.21 6.73
N GLN A 248 -1.85 -4.89 7.35
CA GLN A 248 -2.27 -6.24 6.93
C GLN A 248 -3.70 -6.26 6.39
N TYR A 249 -4.30 -5.09 6.19
CA TYR A 249 -5.66 -4.93 5.67
C TYR A 249 -5.77 -3.60 4.91
N GLY A 250 -6.43 -3.59 3.75
CA GLY A 250 -6.46 -2.43 2.82
C GLY A 250 -6.96 -1.12 3.44
N LEU A 251 -7.90 -1.19 4.38
CA LEU A 251 -8.32 -0.03 5.17
C LEU A 251 -7.16 0.60 5.93
N GLU A 252 -6.34 -0.24 6.57
CA GLU A 252 -5.18 0.25 7.32
C GLU A 252 -4.07 0.75 6.39
N TYR A 253 -3.95 0.20 5.16
CA TYR A 253 -3.14 0.83 4.11
C TYR A 253 -3.59 2.25 3.86
N GLY A 254 -4.87 2.43 3.52
CA GLY A 254 -5.46 3.73 3.21
C GLY A 254 -5.27 4.74 4.33
N ARG A 255 -5.47 4.30 5.59
CA ARG A 255 -5.22 5.14 6.77
C ARG A 255 -3.75 5.49 6.94
N VAL A 256 -2.83 4.54 6.89
CA VAL A 256 -1.40 4.81 7.05
C VAL A 256 -0.89 5.76 5.98
N VAL A 257 -1.18 5.52 4.70
CA VAL A 257 -0.69 6.38 3.61
C VAL A 257 -1.37 7.75 3.63
N GLY A 258 -2.68 7.82 3.89
CA GLY A 258 -3.43 9.06 3.93
C GLY A 258 -2.99 9.96 5.09
N ILE A 259 -2.84 9.40 6.30
CA ILE A 259 -2.35 10.16 7.46
C ILE A 259 -0.88 10.56 7.25
N SER A 260 -0.05 9.71 6.64
CA SER A 260 1.33 10.06 6.29
C SER A 260 1.38 11.27 5.37
N ALA A 261 0.57 11.28 4.30
CA ALA A 261 0.50 12.40 3.38
C ALA A 261 -0.04 13.68 4.05
N LEU A 262 -1.05 13.57 4.91
CA LEU A 262 -1.54 14.71 5.69
C LEU A 262 -0.51 15.27 6.68
N LEU A 263 0.25 14.41 7.36
CA LEU A 263 1.36 14.84 8.21
C LEU A 263 2.39 15.63 7.41
N LEU A 264 2.70 15.20 6.19
CA LEU A 264 3.65 15.89 5.30
C LEU A 264 3.14 17.26 4.83
N CYS A 265 1.82 17.46 4.79
CA CYS A 265 1.12 18.72 4.48
C CYS A 265 1.04 19.69 5.67
N THR A 266 1.57 19.35 6.85
CA THR A 266 1.57 20.24 8.02
C THR A 266 2.79 21.16 8.09
N ASP A 267 2.72 22.16 8.97
CA ASP A 267 3.78 23.08 9.35
C ASP A 267 4.84 22.48 10.30
N LEU A 268 4.83 21.16 10.50
CA LEU A 268 5.96 20.45 11.12
C LEU A 268 7.27 20.83 10.42
N LYS A 269 8.35 20.96 11.20
CA LYS A 269 9.65 21.37 10.67
C LYS A 269 10.11 20.38 9.59
N PRO A 270 10.71 20.86 8.49
CA PRO A 270 11.16 19.99 7.39
C PRO A 270 11.99 18.79 7.87
N GLU A 271 12.87 18.97 8.85
CA GLU A 271 13.76 17.92 9.37
C GLU A 271 12.98 16.79 10.07
N GLN A 272 11.83 17.13 10.67
CA GLN A 272 10.93 16.15 11.29
C GLN A 272 10.14 15.37 10.24
N LYS A 273 9.82 16.03 9.11
CA LYS A 273 9.05 15.45 8.00
C LYS A 273 9.90 14.55 7.11
N GLU A 274 11.17 14.89 6.94
CA GLU A 274 12.06 14.28 5.93
C GLU A 274 12.14 12.74 6.00
N PRO A 275 12.26 12.08 7.16
CA PRO A 275 12.26 10.61 7.20
C PRO A 275 10.95 9.99 6.71
N LEU A 276 9.81 10.59 7.07
CA LEU A 276 8.49 10.13 6.60
C LEU A 276 8.34 10.37 5.09
N LEU A 277 8.82 11.52 4.61
CA LEU A 277 8.78 11.90 3.21
C LEU A 277 9.56 10.90 2.36
N VAL A 278 10.81 10.63 2.73
CA VAL A 278 11.69 9.67 2.05
C VAL A 278 11.04 8.28 2.03
N ASN A 279 10.52 7.81 3.16
CA ASN A 279 9.91 6.50 3.25
C ASN A 279 8.64 6.38 2.39
N LEU A 280 7.75 7.38 2.43
CA LEU A 280 6.50 7.35 1.65
C LEU A 280 6.80 7.42 0.14
N VAL A 281 7.78 8.23 -0.28
CA VAL A 281 8.26 8.25 -1.66
C VAL A 281 8.83 6.89 -2.07
N GLN A 282 9.62 6.25 -1.22
CA GLN A 282 10.15 4.91 -1.50
C GLN A 282 9.06 3.85 -1.66
N VAL A 283 8.02 3.88 -0.81
CA VAL A 283 6.83 3.02 -0.96
C VAL A 283 6.16 3.25 -2.32
N GLY A 284 6.03 4.52 -2.75
CA GLY A 284 5.50 4.87 -4.07
C GLY A 284 6.37 4.35 -5.23
N ILE A 285 7.70 4.42 -5.11
CA ILE A 285 8.65 3.88 -6.09
C ILE A 285 8.51 2.35 -6.20
N ASP A 286 8.36 1.65 -5.09
CA ASP A 286 8.19 0.18 -5.09
C ASP A 286 6.89 -0.24 -5.77
N LEU A 287 5.76 0.32 -5.32
CA LEU A 287 4.44 -0.01 -5.86
C LEU A 287 4.31 0.41 -7.34
N GLY A 288 4.82 1.59 -7.71
CA GLY A 288 4.89 2.03 -9.09
C GLY A 288 5.79 1.15 -9.95
N GLY A 289 6.92 0.69 -9.39
CA GLY A 289 7.83 -0.25 -10.04
C GLY A 289 7.18 -1.62 -10.34
N MET A 290 6.29 -2.11 -9.46
CA MET A 290 5.49 -3.30 -9.73
C MET A 290 4.55 -3.09 -10.92
N VAL A 291 3.84 -1.96 -10.96
CA VAL A 291 2.92 -1.64 -12.07
C VAL A 291 3.69 -1.52 -13.39
N ARG A 292 4.84 -0.82 -13.41
CA ARG A 292 5.72 -0.77 -14.60
C ARG A 292 6.17 -2.14 -15.08
N ALA A 293 6.38 -3.08 -14.14
CA ALA A 293 6.77 -4.45 -14.43
C ALA A 293 5.59 -5.37 -14.79
N GLY A 294 4.37 -4.83 -14.93
CA GLY A 294 3.20 -5.55 -15.40
C GLY A 294 2.24 -6.05 -14.31
N HIS A 295 2.38 -5.59 -13.06
CA HIS A 295 1.42 -5.93 -12.01
C HIS A 295 0.03 -5.36 -12.35
N PRO A 296 -1.06 -6.16 -12.22
CA PRO A 296 -2.40 -5.73 -12.62
C PRO A 296 -3.02 -4.67 -11.69
N GLY A 297 -2.36 -4.35 -10.58
CA GLY A 297 -2.88 -3.46 -9.55
C GLY A 297 -3.63 -4.21 -8.47
N TRP A 298 -4.46 -3.48 -7.72
CA TRP A 298 -5.17 -3.99 -6.55
C TRP A 298 -6.65 -3.60 -6.65
N THR A 299 -7.47 -4.56 -7.08
CA THR A 299 -8.91 -4.38 -7.38
C THR A 299 -9.75 -3.99 -6.18
N GLY A 300 -10.95 -3.46 -6.43
CA GLY A 300 -11.97 -3.30 -5.40
C GLY A 300 -12.39 -4.63 -4.77
N PHE A 301 -12.38 -4.67 -3.44
CA PHE A 301 -12.87 -5.81 -2.63
C PHE A 301 -13.21 -5.30 -1.22
N GLY A 302 -14.20 -4.41 -1.13
CA GLY A 302 -14.67 -3.83 0.11
C GLY A 302 -13.58 -2.98 0.73
N GLY A 303 -13.10 -3.37 1.90
CA GLY A 303 -12.01 -2.68 2.60
C GLY A 303 -10.62 -3.20 2.22
N HIS A 304 -10.52 -4.18 1.33
CA HIS A 304 -9.26 -4.52 0.67
C HIS A 304 -9.03 -3.62 -0.56
N GLY A 305 -7.86 -3.73 -1.21
CA GLY A 305 -7.53 -2.96 -2.42
C GLY A 305 -7.26 -1.47 -2.22
N SER A 306 -7.56 -0.91 -1.04
CA SER A 306 -7.32 0.49 -0.70
C SER A 306 -5.85 0.79 -0.36
N GLY A 307 -5.44 2.04 -0.58
CA GLY A 307 -4.23 2.69 -0.09
C GLY A 307 -2.97 2.51 -0.96
N ARG A 308 -3.03 1.77 -2.08
CA ARG A 308 -1.84 1.57 -2.94
C ARG A 308 -1.63 2.68 -3.97
N LYS A 309 -2.69 3.36 -4.42
CA LYS A 309 -2.57 4.39 -5.46
C LYS A 309 -1.93 5.69 -4.95
N LEU A 310 -2.33 6.15 -3.76
CA LEU A 310 -1.83 7.40 -3.16
C LEU A 310 -0.30 7.50 -3.12
N PRO A 311 0.46 6.53 -2.56
CA PRO A 311 1.91 6.65 -2.51
C PRO A 311 2.55 6.72 -3.89
N ILE A 312 1.98 6.07 -4.92
CA ILE A 312 2.49 6.12 -6.30
C ILE A 312 2.32 7.53 -6.87
N VAL A 313 1.11 8.07 -6.82
CA VAL A 313 0.79 9.43 -7.32
C VAL A 313 1.61 10.48 -6.55
N PHE A 314 1.66 10.37 -5.23
CA PHE A 314 2.43 11.25 -4.35
C PHE A 314 3.93 11.24 -4.71
N ALA A 315 4.53 10.04 -4.87
CA ALA A 315 5.92 9.93 -5.29
C ALA A 315 6.14 10.55 -6.67
N GLY A 316 5.26 10.28 -7.64
CA GLY A 316 5.35 10.86 -8.99
C GLY A 316 5.33 12.38 -8.99
N LEU A 317 4.40 12.99 -8.26
CA LEU A 317 4.29 14.45 -8.15
C LEU A 317 5.57 15.08 -7.58
N LEU A 318 6.12 14.51 -6.51
CA LEU A 318 7.32 15.06 -5.88
C LEU A 318 8.60 14.76 -6.64
N LEU A 319 8.68 13.62 -7.32
CA LEU A 319 9.82 13.25 -8.15
C LEU A 319 9.82 13.95 -9.52
N GLY A 320 8.71 14.57 -9.92
CA GLY A 320 8.52 15.06 -11.28
C GLY A 320 8.44 13.93 -12.31
N ASP A 321 7.91 12.77 -11.92
CA ASP A 321 7.70 11.61 -12.79
C ASP A 321 6.23 11.53 -13.19
N ASP A 322 5.91 11.98 -14.40
CA ASP A 322 4.53 11.98 -14.92
C ASP A 322 3.96 10.57 -15.07
N GLN A 323 4.79 9.55 -15.31
CA GLN A 323 4.32 8.18 -15.44
C GLN A 323 3.74 7.67 -14.11
N LEU A 324 4.41 7.96 -13.00
CA LEU A 324 3.91 7.64 -11.67
C LEU A 324 2.81 8.61 -11.20
N ALA A 325 2.98 9.91 -11.46
CA ALA A 325 2.01 10.93 -11.03
C ALA A 325 0.64 10.67 -11.65
N ARG A 326 0.60 10.21 -12.91
CA ARG A 326 -0.61 9.89 -13.67
C ARG A 326 -0.66 8.40 -13.99
N ILE A 327 -0.58 7.59 -12.94
CA ILE A 327 -0.42 6.13 -13.07
C ILE A 327 -1.54 5.47 -13.89
N ASN A 328 -2.79 5.95 -13.79
CA ASN A 328 -3.91 5.42 -14.58
C ASN A 328 -3.93 5.93 -16.02
N GLU A 329 -3.36 7.11 -16.34
CA GLU A 329 -3.15 7.50 -17.74
C GLU A 329 -2.06 6.64 -18.39
N SER A 330 -0.99 6.37 -17.63
CA SER A 330 0.16 5.58 -18.10
C SER A 330 -0.14 4.09 -18.22
N PHE A 331 -0.97 3.56 -17.31
CA PHE A 331 -1.35 2.15 -17.25
C PHE A 331 -2.87 2.03 -17.11
N PRO A 332 -3.66 2.27 -18.17
CA PRO A 332 -5.12 2.42 -18.09
C PRO A 332 -5.88 1.17 -17.65
N LYS A 333 -5.22 0.01 -17.59
CA LYS A 333 -5.83 -1.25 -17.13
C LYS A 333 -5.47 -1.62 -15.70
N VAL A 334 -4.62 -0.84 -15.03
CA VAL A 334 -4.23 -1.10 -13.64
C VAL A 334 -5.43 -0.85 -12.73
N SER A 335 -5.71 -1.79 -11.84
CA SER A 335 -6.82 -1.68 -10.90
C SER A 335 -6.41 -0.97 -9.62
N PHE A 336 -7.28 -0.11 -9.10
CA PHE A 336 -7.15 0.48 -7.77
C PHE A 336 -8.52 0.50 -7.08
N GLY A 337 -8.57 0.06 -5.82
CA GLY A 337 -9.83 -0.08 -5.09
C GLY A 337 -10.62 1.23 -4.97
N GLU A 338 -9.92 2.35 -4.77
CA GLU A 338 -10.54 3.68 -4.74
C GLU A 338 -11.30 4.01 -6.02
N ASP A 339 -10.72 3.66 -7.18
CA ASP A 339 -11.27 3.97 -8.49
C ASP A 339 -12.40 3.01 -8.87
N GLU A 340 -12.20 1.71 -8.63
CA GLU A 340 -13.20 0.69 -8.98
C GLU A 340 -14.48 0.83 -8.14
N GLN A 341 -14.37 1.27 -6.89
CA GLN A 341 -15.49 1.28 -5.95
C GLN A 341 -16.20 2.64 -5.86
N THR A 342 -15.85 3.62 -6.69
CA THR A 342 -16.54 4.92 -6.78
C THR A 342 -16.86 5.26 -8.23
N ALA A 343 -18.07 5.78 -8.50
CA ALA A 343 -18.48 6.19 -9.84
C ALA A 343 -19.56 7.25 -9.79
N TYR A 344 -19.71 8.06 -10.85
CA TYR A 344 -20.91 8.86 -11.03
C TYR A 344 -22.09 7.97 -11.43
N GLY A 345 -23.21 8.14 -10.76
CA GLY A 345 -24.38 7.28 -10.91
C GLY A 345 -25.52 7.70 -9.99
N PRO A 346 -26.76 7.27 -10.28
CA PRO A 346 -27.89 7.56 -9.40
C PRO A 346 -27.78 6.73 -8.14
N GLY A 347 -27.62 7.39 -6.98
CA GLY A 347 -27.77 6.76 -5.67
C GLY A 347 -29.22 6.80 -5.21
N TRP A 348 -29.69 5.76 -4.52
CA TRP A 348 -31.03 5.66 -3.95
C TRP A 348 -31.34 6.77 -2.92
N THR A 349 -30.31 7.42 -2.38
CA THR A 349 -30.40 8.60 -1.49
C THR A 349 -30.66 9.91 -2.23
N GLY A 350 -30.63 9.90 -3.56
CA GLY A 350 -30.67 11.08 -4.42
C GLY A 350 -29.29 11.61 -4.86
N ALA A 351 -28.21 11.12 -4.25
CA ALA A 351 -26.84 11.44 -4.65
C ALA A 351 -26.54 11.07 -6.11
N LYS A 352 -25.59 11.78 -6.72
CA LYS A 352 -25.14 11.59 -8.13
C LYS A 352 -23.77 10.95 -8.24
N VAL A 353 -23.21 10.54 -7.12
CA VAL A 353 -22.01 9.70 -7.01
C VAL A 353 -22.33 8.53 -6.10
N VAL A 354 -21.82 7.35 -6.43
CA VAL A 354 -22.14 6.09 -5.76
C VAL A 354 -20.91 5.36 -5.25
N PHE A 355 -21.10 4.59 -4.18
CA PHE A 355 -20.25 3.46 -3.89
C PHE A 355 -20.64 2.32 -4.85
N ALA A 356 -19.73 1.96 -5.75
CA ALA A 356 -20.00 1.02 -6.83
C ALA A 356 -20.02 -0.46 -6.38
N GLY A 357 -20.09 -0.71 -5.08
CA GLY A 357 -20.18 -2.05 -4.49
C GLY A 357 -18.88 -2.55 -3.89
N HIS A 358 -18.96 -3.69 -3.21
CA HIS A 358 -17.81 -4.34 -2.61
C HIS A 358 -16.78 -4.76 -3.67
N SER A 359 -17.18 -5.22 -4.86
CA SER A 359 -16.25 -5.55 -5.95
C SER A 359 -16.05 -4.41 -6.95
N GLY A 360 -16.86 -3.36 -6.90
CA GLY A 360 -16.73 -2.21 -7.79
C GLY A 360 -16.99 -2.51 -9.27
N ILE A 361 -16.42 -1.67 -10.13
CA ILE A 361 -16.39 -1.79 -11.59
C ILE A 361 -14.97 -2.17 -11.99
N ASP A 362 -14.82 -3.21 -12.80
CA ASP A 362 -13.51 -3.67 -13.26
C ASP A 362 -12.89 -2.66 -14.22
N THR A 363 -11.78 -2.02 -13.83
CA THR A 363 -11.10 -1.00 -14.64
C THR A 363 -10.72 -1.50 -16.03
N ALA A 364 -10.34 -2.77 -16.18
CA ALA A 364 -9.86 -3.31 -17.44
C ALA A 364 -10.99 -3.59 -18.44
N THR A 365 -12.22 -3.83 -17.96
CA THR A 365 -13.36 -4.21 -18.82
C THR A 365 -14.49 -3.18 -18.83
N GLY A 366 -14.54 -2.29 -17.84
CA GLY A 366 -15.65 -1.38 -17.59
C GLY A 366 -16.94 -2.06 -17.11
N ALA A 367 -16.93 -3.37 -16.86
CA ALA A 367 -18.10 -4.11 -16.38
C ALA A 367 -18.19 -4.08 -14.85
N GLY A 368 -19.42 -4.08 -14.31
CA GLY A 368 -19.64 -4.29 -12.89
C GLY A 368 -19.03 -5.62 -12.46
N ARG A 369 -18.08 -5.60 -11.53
CA ARG A 369 -17.25 -6.77 -11.20
C ARG A 369 -18.11 -7.81 -10.47
N SER A 370 -18.40 -8.92 -11.15
CA SER A 370 -19.10 -10.05 -10.56
C SER A 370 -18.12 -11.08 -10.00
N ARG A 371 -18.37 -11.52 -8.76
CA ARG A 371 -17.68 -12.66 -8.14
C ARG A 371 -18.68 -13.77 -7.76
N GLY A 372 -19.84 -13.81 -8.43
CA GLY A 372 -20.91 -14.78 -8.15
C GLY A 372 -21.72 -14.51 -6.87
N ASN A 373 -21.52 -13.36 -6.23
CA ASN A 373 -22.04 -13.07 -4.88
C ASN A 373 -22.84 -11.75 -4.79
N GLY A 374 -23.06 -11.06 -5.91
CA GLY A 374 -23.84 -9.81 -5.95
C GLY A 374 -23.12 -8.59 -5.37
N TRP A 375 -21.79 -8.57 -5.38
CA TRP A 375 -20.96 -7.49 -4.84
C TRP A 375 -20.66 -6.33 -5.80
N GLY A 376 -21.16 -6.36 -7.04
CA GLY A 376 -20.98 -5.28 -8.01
C GLY A 376 -21.83 -4.04 -7.69
N PRO A 377 -22.00 -3.14 -8.68
CA PRO A 377 -22.83 -1.93 -8.57
C PRO A 377 -24.22 -2.18 -7.98
N TYR A 378 -24.60 -1.42 -6.95
CA TYR A 378 -25.88 -1.63 -6.25
C TYR A 378 -26.63 -0.38 -5.81
N GLU A 379 -25.96 0.75 -5.58
CA GLU A 379 -26.61 1.93 -4.96
C GLU A 379 -27.70 2.58 -5.83
N HIS A 380 -27.85 2.20 -7.10
CA HIS A 380 -29.00 2.59 -7.94
C HIS A 380 -30.32 1.92 -7.51
N GLN A 381 -30.26 0.89 -6.68
CA GLN A 381 -31.44 0.17 -6.19
C GLN A 381 -31.77 0.62 -4.76
N PRO A 382 -33.06 0.80 -4.42
CA PRO A 382 -33.46 1.06 -3.05
C PRO A 382 -33.20 -0.16 -2.14
N PRO A 383 -33.04 0.04 -0.82
CA PRO A 383 -32.79 -1.05 0.13
C PRO A 383 -33.78 -2.22 0.09
N SER A 384 -35.03 -1.97 -0.28
CA SER A 384 -36.07 -3.00 -0.44
C SER A 384 -35.78 -4.04 -1.54
N GLN A 385 -34.83 -3.75 -2.44
CA GLN A 385 -34.39 -4.66 -3.51
C GLN A 385 -33.05 -5.35 -3.20
N TRP A 386 -32.39 -4.96 -2.11
CA TRP A 386 -31.07 -5.48 -1.77
C TRP A 386 -31.13 -6.95 -1.34
N LYS A 387 -30.20 -7.74 -1.88
CA LYS A 387 -29.98 -9.12 -1.47
C LYS A 387 -28.74 -9.21 -0.58
N ALA A 388 -28.33 -10.43 -0.24
CA ALA A 388 -27.17 -10.67 0.61
C ALA A 388 -25.91 -9.91 0.16
N GLY A 389 -25.60 -9.92 -1.15
CA GLY A 389 -24.43 -9.24 -1.71
C GLY A 389 -24.46 -7.71 -1.59
N GLN A 390 -25.61 -7.09 -1.82
CA GLN A 390 -25.79 -5.64 -1.65
C GLN A 390 -25.71 -5.24 -0.18
N ASN A 391 -26.30 -6.03 0.72
CA ASN A 391 -26.18 -5.84 2.17
C ASN A 391 -24.71 -5.94 2.63
N THR A 392 -23.93 -6.89 2.08
CA THR A 392 -22.48 -6.95 2.32
C THR A 392 -21.78 -5.70 1.80
N SER A 393 -22.15 -5.21 0.62
CA SER A 393 -21.56 -4.00 0.04
C SER A 393 -21.78 -2.77 0.91
N GLU A 394 -23.01 -2.52 1.36
CA GLU A 394 -23.31 -1.41 2.29
C GLU A 394 -22.59 -1.57 3.63
N SER A 395 -22.49 -2.80 4.14
CA SER A 395 -21.76 -3.06 5.39
C SER A 395 -20.28 -2.68 5.27
N TYR A 396 -19.64 -3.05 4.16
CA TYR A 396 -18.24 -2.71 3.90
C TYR A 396 -18.02 -1.23 3.60
N ARG A 397 -18.96 -0.60 2.87
CA ARG A 397 -18.98 0.85 2.64
C ARG A 397 -18.83 1.60 3.95
N ARG A 398 -19.54 1.16 5.00
CA ARG A 398 -19.61 1.82 6.32
C ARG A 398 -18.53 1.38 7.30
N CYS A 399 -18.33 0.07 7.48
CA CYS A 399 -17.41 -0.43 8.50
C CYS A 399 -15.94 -0.16 8.17
N CYS A 400 -15.62 -0.06 6.88
CA CYS A 400 -14.29 -0.41 6.45
C CYS A 400 -13.77 0.47 5.32
N THR A 401 -14.54 0.76 4.28
CA THR A 401 -13.97 1.38 3.07
C THR A 401 -13.93 2.89 3.15
N SER A 402 -15.10 3.54 3.23
CA SER A 402 -15.21 5.01 3.08
C SER A 402 -14.46 5.77 4.17
N VAL A 403 -14.52 5.24 5.40
CA VAL A 403 -13.86 5.81 6.58
C VAL A 403 -12.33 5.87 6.44
N GLY A 404 -11.74 4.98 5.62
CA GLY A 404 -10.30 4.91 5.35
C GLY A 404 -9.82 5.83 4.23
N TRP A 405 -10.71 6.48 3.50
CA TRP A 405 -10.37 7.30 2.32
C TRP A 405 -10.30 8.80 2.61
N VAL A 406 -10.90 9.26 3.71
CA VAL A 406 -11.00 10.69 4.05
C VAL A 406 -9.64 11.38 4.08
N ALA A 407 -8.63 10.75 4.71
CA ALA A 407 -7.28 11.30 4.79
C ALA A 407 -6.60 11.37 3.40
N GLN A 408 -6.83 10.36 2.56
CA GLN A 408 -6.26 10.27 1.22
C GLN A 408 -6.82 11.38 0.32
N ALA A 409 -8.15 11.52 0.27
CA ALA A 409 -8.81 12.53 -0.55
C ALA A 409 -8.41 13.94 -0.10
N LEU A 410 -8.38 14.22 1.21
CA LEU A 410 -7.97 15.53 1.71
C LEU A 410 -6.52 15.84 1.33
N ALA A 411 -5.58 14.90 1.52
CA ALA A 411 -4.18 15.10 1.16
C ALA A 411 -4.02 15.38 -0.34
N LEU A 412 -4.69 14.62 -1.20
CA LEU A 412 -4.65 14.82 -2.65
C LEU A 412 -5.22 16.19 -3.06
N ARG A 413 -6.35 16.64 -2.47
CA ARG A 413 -6.89 17.97 -2.75
C ARG A 413 -5.97 19.10 -2.26
N LEU A 414 -5.31 18.92 -1.12
CA LEU A 414 -4.33 19.88 -0.59
C LEU A 414 -3.07 19.99 -1.49
N LEU A 415 -2.75 18.94 -2.24
CA LEU A 415 -1.66 18.90 -3.21
C LEU A 415 -2.09 19.30 -4.63
N HIS A 416 -3.37 19.64 -4.82
CA HIS A 416 -3.97 19.88 -6.14
C HIS A 416 -3.75 18.73 -7.13
N ALA A 417 -3.87 17.50 -6.62
CA ALA A 417 -3.53 16.26 -7.33
C ALA A 417 -4.73 15.61 -8.03
N GLU A 418 -5.92 16.25 -8.06
CA GLU A 418 -7.14 15.66 -8.61
C GLU A 418 -6.97 15.22 -10.08
N ALA A 419 -6.39 16.09 -10.92
CA ALA A 419 -6.12 15.77 -12.32
C ALA A 419 -5.12 14.61 -12.47
N ALA A 420 -4.10 14.55 -11.60
CA ALA A 420 -3.10 13.48 -11.62
C ALA A 420 -3.70 12.14 -11.13
N TRP A 421 -4.62 12.19 -10.17
CA TRP A 421 -5.38 11.05 -9.70
C TRP A 421 -6.30 10.48 -10.79
N HIS A 422 -6.82 11.32 -11.69
CA HIS A 422 -7.60 10.91 -12.86
C HIS A 422 -8.85 10.07 -12.48
N HIS A 423 -9.55 10.47 -11.41
CA HIS A 423 -10.82 9.84 -11.02
C HIS A 423 -11.65 10.75 -10.09
N ASP A 424 -12.30 11.76 -10.66
CA ASP A 424 -13.14 12.73 -9.93
C ASP A 424 -14.24 12.09 -9.04
N PRO A 425 -14.90 10.97 -9.43
CA PRO A 425 -15.88 10.32 -8.57
C PRO A 425 -15.35 9.95 -7.18
N PHE A 426 -14.06 9.65 -7.03
CA PHE A 426 -13.49 9.36 -5.71
C PHE A 426 -13.59 10.56 -4.77
N PHE A 427 -13.25 11.74 -5.26
CA PHE A 427 -13.26 12.95 -4.44
C PHE A 427 -14.68 13.37 -4.05
N ASP A 428 -15.59 13.38 -5.03
CA ASP A 428 -17.00 13.69 -4.78
C ASP A 428 -17.64 12.65 -3.87
N TYR A 429 -17.28 11.37 -4.00
CA TYR A 429 -17.74 10.31 -3.11
C TYR A 429 -17.29 10.52 -1.67
N VAL A 430 -16.02 10.90 -1.44
CA VAL A 430 -15.54 11.18 -0.08
C VAL A 430 -16.20 12.44 0.50
N ASP A 431 -16.48 13.46 -0.32
CA ASP A 431 -17.27 14.61 0.10
C ASP A 431 -18.71 14.20 0.47
N ARG A 432 -19.36 13.34 -0.33
CA ARG A 432 -20.65 12.75 0.03
C ARG A 432 -20.57 12.03 1.37
N TRP A 433 -19.58 11.15 1.56
CA TRP A 433 -19.40 10.43 2.82
C TRP A 433 -19.29 11.38 4.02
N MET A 434 -18.62 12.52 3.87
CA MET A 434 -18.41 13.47 4.96
C MET A 434 -19.55 14.47 5.18
N PHE A 435 -20.36 14.79 4.16
CA PHE A 435 -21.39 15.83 4.22
C PHE A 435 -22.84 15.32 4.11
N GLU A 436 -23.08 14.13 3.59
CA GLU A 436 -24.44 13.58 3.45
C GLU A 436 -24.95 13.07 4.81
N ALA A 437 -26.03 13.70 5.30
CA ALA A 437 -26.71 13.27 6.51
C ALA A 437 -27.45 11.94 6.28
N ASP A 438 -27.10 10.90 7.03
CA ASP A 438 -27.59 9.54 6.80
C ASP A 438 -28.62 9.03 7.82
N ALA A 439 -29.15 9.91 8.69
CA ALA A 439 -30.05 9.51 9.79
C ALA A 439 -31.37 8.91 9.31
N ALA A 440 -31.93 9.42 8.22
CA ALA A 440 -33.10 8.80 7.58
C ALA A 440 -32.71 7.50 6.86
N PHE A 441 -31.54 7.48 6.22
CA PHE A 441 -31.10 6.36 5.39
C PHE A 441 -30.85 5.10 6.20
N VAL A 442 -30.18 5.19 7.35
CA VAL A 442 -29.94 4.00 8.19
C VAL A 442 -31.24 3.41 8.75
N LYS A 443 -32.25 4.25 9.01
CA LYS A 443 -33.59 3.79 9.43
C LYS A 443 -34.30 3.05 8.30
N THR A 444 -34.24 3.58 7.08
CA THR A 444 -34.78 2.91 5.89
C THR A 444 -34.07 1.58 5.65
N ILE A 445 -32.74 1.54 5.70
CA ILE A 445 -31.98 0.29 5.52
C ILE A 445 -32.41 -0.75 6.57
N LYS A 446 -32.49 -0.36 7.85
CA LYS A 446 -32.93 -1.26 8.92
C LYS A 446 -34.34 -1.78 8.71
N ALA A 447 -35.27 -0.92 8.31
CA ALA A 447 -36.66 -1.31 8.06
C ALA A 447 -36.78 -2.30 6.89
N GLU A 448 -36.06 -2.07 5.79
CA GLU A 448 -36.18 -2.85 4.56
C GLU A 448 -35.31 -4.13 4.55
N THR A 449 -34.19 -4.14 5.26
CA THR A 449 -33.19 -5.21 5.19
C THR A 449 -32.93 -5.93 6.52
N GLY A 450 -33.43 -5.37 7.62
CA GLY A 450 -33.11 -5.83 8.99
C GLY A 450 -31.68 -5.52 9.46
N ARG A 451 -30.85 -4.84 8.65
CA ARG A 451 -29.46 -4.49 9.00
C ARG A 451 -29.40 -3.15 9.72
N ASP A 452 -28.84 -3.16 10.93
CA ASP A 452 -28.67 -1.96 11.74
C ASP A 452 -27.30 -1.30 11.50
N HIS A 453 -27.33 -0.06 11.03
CA HIS A 453 -26.15 0.76 10.77
C HIS A 453 -26.15 2.06 11.60
N ASP A 454 -26.96 2.11 12.67
CA ASP A 454 -27.11 3.30 13.52
C ASP A 454 -26.03 3.42 14.62
N HIS A 455 -25.02 2.55 14.60
CA HIS A 455 -23.88 2.66 15.50
C HIS A 455 -22.92 3.77 15.05
N ASP A 456 -22.36 4.54 15.99
CA ASP A 456 -21.46 5.67 15.73
C ASP A 456 -20.32 5.34 14.75
N TRP A 457 -19.72 4.15 14.87
CA TRP A 457 -18.61 3.71 13.99
C TRP A 457 -19.04 3.41 12.55
N SER A 458 -20.35 3.28 12.28
CA SER A 458 -20.95 2.93 10.98
C SER A 458 -21.65 4.11 10.30
N ARG A 459 -21.70 5.28 10.95
CA ARG A 459 -22.34 6.50 10.42
C ARG A 459 -21.43 7.25 9.45
N GLN A 460 -22.05 7.93 8.50
CA GLN A 460 -21.41 8.92 7.63
C GLN A 460 -20.95 10.14 8.45
N GLY A 461 -20.09 10.98 7.86
CA GLY A 461 -19.61 12.21 8.49
C GLY A 461 -18.37 12.04 9.36
N GLN A 462 -17.65 10.92 9.24
CA GLN A 462 -16.48 10.65 10.08
C GLN A 462 -15.36 9.88 9.37
N ALA A 463 -14.15 10.13 9.84
CA ALA A 463 -13.01 9.23 9.81
C ALA A 463 -12.77 8.67 11.23
N TRP A 464 -12.07 7.54 11.35
CA TRP A 464 -11.72 6.98 12.67
C TRP A 464 -10.71 7.81 13.45
N ASP A 465 -9.84 8.55 12.75
CA ASP A 465 -8.76 9.30 13.36
C ASP A 465 -9.20 10.74 13.66
N THR A 466 -9.18 11.13 14.94
CA THR A 466 -9.50 12.50 15.37
C THR A 466 -8.68 13.56 14.63
N PHE A 467 -7.41 13.26 14.34
CA PHE A 467 -6.55 14.11 13.50
C PHE A 467 -7.19 14.38 12.13
N VAL A 468 -7.66 13.34 11.44
CA VAL A 468 -8.24 13.44 10.10
C VAL A 468 -9.55 14.23 10.14
N ASN A 469 -10.41 13.98 11.13
CA ASN A 469 -11.65 14.74 11.30
C ASN A 469 -11.40 16.24 11.53
N VAL A 470 -10.43 16.59 12.37
CA VAL A 470 -10.07 18.00 12.64
C VAL A 470 -9.46 18.66 11.41
N MET A 471 -8.56 17.96 10.70
CA MET A 471 -7.97 18.48 9.46
C MET A 471 -9.04 18.70 8.39
N TRP A 472 -9.96 17.74 8.21
CA TRP A 472 -11.08 17.84 7.27
C TRP A 472 -11.95 19.04 7.57
N ALA A 473 -12.44 19.15 8.81
CA ALA A 473 -13.31 20.24 9.24
C ALA A 473 -12.66 21.62 9.06
N LYS A 474 -11.34 21.72 9.27
CA LYS A 474 -10.60 22.99 9.19
C LYS A 474 -10.26 23.40 7.76
N TYR A 475 -9.89 22.45 6.90
CA TYR A 475 -9.27 22.77 5.60
C TYR A 475 -10.08 22.37 4.38
N ARG A 476 -11.05 21.43 4.48
CA ARG A 476 -11.77 20.99 3.29
C ARG A 476 -12.56 22.13 2.63
N SER A 477 -13.24 22.95 3.41
CA SER A 477 -14.07 24.06 2.92
C SER A 477 -13.26 25.28 2.45
N THR A 478 -11.95 25.33 2.72
CA THR A 478 -11.07 26.42 2.27
C THR A 478 -10.51 26.19 0.87
N LEU A 479 -10.69 24.98 0.32
CA LEU A 479 -10.23 24.61 -1.02
C LEU A 479 -11.24 25.05 -2.08
N ALA A 480 -10.75 25.45 -3.25
CA ALA A 480 -11.57 25.95 -4.35
C ALA A 480 -12.57 24.91 -4.89
N ALA A 481 -12.23 23.62 -4.80
CA ALA A 481 -13.09 22.55 -5.28
C ALA A 481 -14.39 22.46 -4.44
N PRO A 482 -15.57 22.39 -5.08
CA PRO A 482 -16.86 22.40 -4.39
C PRO A 482 -17.00 21.19 -3.47
N THR A 483 -17.74 21.32 -2.36
CA THR A 483 -18.03 20.24 -1.40
C THR A 483 -19.32 19.49 -1.69
N ASN A 484 -20.09 19.94 -2.69
CA ASN A 484 -21.38 19.40 -3.07
C ASN A 484 -21.39 18.86 -4.51
N GLY A 485 -20.22 18.56 -5.11
CA GLY A 485 -20.12 17.97 -6.45
C GLY A 485 -20.94 16.69 -6.59
N TRP A 486 -21.00 15.90 -5.52
CA TRP A 486 -21.83 14.68 -5.42
C TRP A 486 -23.34 14.89 -5.57
N GLN A 487 -23.85 16.12 -5.49
CA GLN A 487 -25.26 16.45 -5.71
C GLN A 487 -25.54 16.88 -7.16
N GLN A 488 -24.50 17.27 -7.89
CA GLN A 488 -24.64 17.85 -9.23
C GLN A 488 -24.88 16.75 -10.28
N PRO A 489 -25.60 17.05 -11.37
CA PRO A 489 -25.68 16.13 -12.51
C PRO A 489 -24.30 15.89 -13.11
N HIS A 490 -23.97 14.62 -13.36
CA HIS A 490 -22.75 14.16 -14.02
C HIS A 490 -23.10 13.18 -15.14
N ASP A 491 -22.15 12.90 -16.04
CA ASP A 491 -22.29 11.78 -16.96
C ASP A 491 -22.20 10.44 -16.19
N ASP A 492 -23.33 9.73 -16.10
CA ASP A 492 -23.44 8.42 -15.47
C ASP A 492 -23.34 7.25 -16.46
N SER A 493 -23.00 7.52 -17.73
CA SER A 493 -22.94 6.52 -18.79
C SER A 493 -21.99 5.37 -18.43
N TYR A 494 -20.85 5.67 -17.79
CA TYR A 494 -19.91 4.67 -17.31
C TYR A 494 -20.56 3.67 -16.34
N TYR A 495 -21.30 4.16 -15.35
CA TYR A 495 -21.95 3.30 -14.35
C TYR A 495 -23.12 2.50 -14.94
N ARG A 496 -23.94 3.11 -15.79
CA ARG A 496 -25.04 2.40 -16.47
C ARG A 496 -24.53 1.31 -17.41
N ASN A 497 -23.46 1.60 -18.17
CA ASN A 497 -22.82 0.63 -19.03
C ASN A 497 -22.21 -0.53 -18.21
N ALA A 498 -21.59 -0.23 -17.07
CA ALA A 498 -21.04 -1.25 -16.19
C ALA A 498 -22.11 -2.23 -15.70
N ILE A 499 -23.30 -1.74 -15.33
CA ILE A 499 -24.44 -2.57 -14.94
C ILE A 499 -24.92 -3.44 -16.12
N ALA A 500 -25.14 -2.83 -17.28
CA ALA A 500 -25.61 -3.54 -18.46
C ALA A 500 -24.64 -4.65 -18.91
N LEU A 501 -23.34 -4.39 -18.84
CA LEU A 501 -22.30 -5.39 -19.13
C LEU A 501 -22.29 -6.52 -18.10
N MET A 502 -22.43 -6.20 -16.81
CA MET A 502 -22.52 -7.20 -15.74
C MET A 502 -23.73 -8.13 -15.93
N GLU A 503 -24.87 -7.59 -16.34
CA GLU A 503 -26.10 -8.37 -16.56
C GLU A 503 -25.99 -9.30 -17.77
N ARG A 504 -25.29 -8.90 -18.83
CA ARG A 504 -25.02 -9.76 -20.00
C ARG A 504 -24.06 -10.92 -19.70
N GLN A 505 -23.30 -10.83 -18.61
CA GLN A 505 -22.35 -11.87 -18.18
C GLN A 505 -22.97 -12.90 -17.22
N ARG A 506 -24.22 -12.67 -16.78
CA ARG A 506 -25.01 -13.63 -16.00
C ARG A 506 -25.80 -14.53 -16.92
#